data_AF-A0A9W2WBZ9-F1
#
_entry.id   AF-A0A9W2WBZ9-F1
#
_cell.length_a   1.000
_cell.length_b   1.000
_cell.length_c   1.000
_cell.angle_alpha   90.00
_cell.angle_beta   90.00
_cell.angle_gamma   90.00
#
_symmetry.space_group_name_H-M   'P 1'
#
loop_
_entity.id
_entity.type
_entity.pdbx_description
1 polymer ?
#
loop_
_entity_poly.entity_id
_entity_poly.type
_entity_poly.pdbx_seq_one_letter_code
_entity_poly.pdbx_strand_id
1 'polypeptide(L)'
;MRTCCSFLIKRNTYSTKPNNLKARNSFRYNGFIHRKTVGVETAADGKGVVVVRKQRSGQGKPATSYVWTTIDENAQATLSSNRRMIRKNKYRPDLRMAAIRRASRHPAQSEAWDG
;
A
#
# COMPACT_ATOMS: atom_id res chain seq x y z
N MET A 1 -16.92 9.53 7.49
CA MET A 1 -15.75 10.34 7.07
C MET A 1 -15.85 10.73 5.60
N ARG A 2 -16.59 11.79 5.26
CA ARG A 2 -16.77 12.23 3.86
C ARG A 2 -16.35 13.69 3.63
N THR A 3 -16.61 14.57 4.58
CA THR A 3 -16.45 16.04 4.42
C THR A 3 -15.65 16.71 5.54
N CYS A 4 -15.69 16.18 6.77
CA CYS A 4 -14.88 16.62 7.90
C CYS A 4 -13.86 15.53 8.26
N CYS A 5 -12.67 15.59 7.68
CA CYS A 5 -11.59 14.65 7.96
C CYS A 5 -10.26 15.40 7.85
N SER A 6 -9.38 15.30 8.84
CA SER A 6 -8.06 15.97 8.83
C SER A 6 -7.20 15.60 7.61
N PHE A 7 -7.33 14.37 7.13
CA PHE A 7 -6.61 13.86 5.95
C PHE A 7 -7.22 14.29 4.60
N LEU A 8 -8.18 15.22 4.57
CA LEU A 8 -8.84 15.67 3.33
C LEU A 8 -8.25 17.01 2.87
N ILE A 9 -7.72 17.06 1.65
CA ILE A 9 -7.29 18.29 1.02
C ILE A 9 -8.45 18.82 0.17
N LYS A 10 -9.09 19.91 0.62
CA LYS A 10 -10.34 20.43 0.04
C LYS A 10 -10.20 21.02 -1.37
N ARG A 11 -9.01 21.46 -1.78
CA ARG A 11 -8.79 22.10 -3.10
C ARG A 11 -9.04 21.15 -4.28
N ASN A 12 -8.56 19.89 -4.20
CA ASN A 12 -8.63 18.92 -5.32
C ASN A 12 -9.21 17.54 -4.93
N THR A 13 -9.92 17.42 -3.79
CA THR A 13 -10.51 16.16 -3.27
C THR A 13 -9.51 15.00 -3.07
N TYR A 14 -8.24 15.31 -2.80
CA TYR A 14 -7.23 14.32 -2.42
C TYR A 14 -7.33 13.94 -0.96
N SER A 15 -6.80 12.77 -0.63
CA SER A 15 -6.70 12.33 0.75
C SER A 15 -5.33 11.73 1.06
N THR A 16 -4.70 12.27 2.10
CA THR A 16 -3.39 11.86 2.63
C THR A 16 -3.49 10.72 3.65
N LYS A 17 -4.62 10.00 3.67
CA LYS A 17 -4.79 8.85 4.59
C LYS A 17 -3.72 7.79 4.31
N PRO A 18 -3.15 7.17 5.36
CA PRO A 18 -2.29 6.00 5.19
C PRO A 18 -3.06 4.88 4.50
N ASN A 19 -2.36 3.97 3.83
CA ASN A 19 -2.94 2.86 3.07
C ASN A 19 -3.96 3.30 1.98
N ASN A 20 -3.74 4.45 1.34
CA ASN A 20 -4.50 4.92 0.17
C ASN A 20 -3.66 4.87 -1.11
N LEU A 21 -3.86 3.82 -1.90
CA LEU A 21 -3.06 3.56 -3.12
C LEU A 21 -3.15 4.65 -4.20
N LYS A 22 -4.22 5.44 -4.21
CA LYS A 22 -4.46 6.48 -5.23
C LYS A 22 -4.45 7.92 -4.70
N ALA A 23 -4.29 8.10 -3.39
CA ALA A 23 -4.43 9.39 -2.70
C ALA A 23 -5.76 10.13 -3.01
N ARG A 24 -6.82 9.41 -3.42
CA ARG A 24 -8.14 10.00 -3.73
C ARG A 24 -9.06 9.86 -2.54
N ASN A 25 -9.88 10.88 -2.27
CA ASN A 25 -10.99 10.74 -1.32
C ASN A 25 -12.12 9.91 -1.95
N SER A 26 -12.04 8.58 -1.83
CA SER A 26 -13.04 7.66 -2.34
C SER A 26 -13.25 6.53 -1.35
N PHE A 27 -14.47 6.00 -1.29
CA PHE A 27 -14.78 4.82 -0.47
C PHE A 27 -13.85 3.66 -0.80
N ARG A 28 -13.61 3.36 -2.08
CA ARG A 28 -12.83 2.19 -2.51
C ARG A 28 -11.38 2.21 -2.02
N TYR A 29 -10.73 3.37 -2.01
CA TYR A 29 -9.30 3.52 -1.73
C TYR A 29 -9.00 3.99 -0.30
N ASN A 30 -9.99 3.98 0.60
CA ASN A 30 -9.83 4.46 1.96
C ASN A 30 -9.13 3.41 2.86
N GLY A 31 -8.05 3.80 3.53
CA GLY A 31 -7.24 2.92 4.38
C GLY A 31 -7.72 2.69 5.82
N PHE A 32 -8.82 3.32 6.26
CA PHE A 32 -9.32 3.21 7.63
C PHE A 32 -10.62 2.43 7.74
N ILE A 33 -11.59 2.73 6.87
CA ILE A 33 -12.97 2.24 7.00
C ILE A 33 -13.12 0.75 6.67
N HIS A 34 -12.20 0.19 5.87
CA HIS A 34 -12.29 -1.19 5.44
C HIS A 34 -11.66 -2.15 6.45
N ARG A 35 -12.26 -3.34 6.57
CA ARG A 35 -11.67 -4.45 7.35
C ARG A 35 -10.38 -4.96 6.72
N LYS A 36 -10.27 -4.87 5.38
CA LYS A 36 -9.09 -5.25 4.59
C LYS A 36 -8.60 -4.05 3.78
N THR A 37 -7.33 -3.70 3.97
CA THR A 37 -6.66 -2.60 3.26
C THR A 37 -5.30 -3.07 2.76
N VAL A 38 -4.85 -2.46 1.67
CA VAL A 38 -3.53 -2.69 1.08
C VAL A 38 -2.88 -1.32 0.88
N GLY A 39 -1.71 -1.14 1.48
CA GLY A 39 -0.81 -0.02 1.26
C GLY A 39 0.47 -0.49 0.59
N VAL A 40 1.12 0.44 -0.10
CA VAL A 40 2.42 0.24 -0.73
C VAL A 40 3.21 1.51 -0.44
N GLU A 41 4.33 1.32 0.26
CA GLU A 41 5.23 2.37 0.74
C GLU A 41 6.67 2.02 0.37
N THR A 42 7.56 3.00 0.41
CA THR A 42 9.00 2.77 0.25
C THR A 42 9.55 2.15 1.52
N ALA A 43 10.51 1.24 1.39
CA ALA A 43 11.30 0.80 2.54
C ALA A 43 12.03 1.99 3.18
N ALA A 44 12.24 1.92 4.49
CA ALA A 44 12.95 2.97 5.24
C ALA A 44 14.39 3.15 4.73
N ASP A 45 15.02 2.05 4.33
CA ASP A 45 16.38 2.01 3.79
C ASP A 45 16.48 2.56 2.35
N GLY A 46 15.37 3.00 1.76
CA GLY A 46 15.28 3.43 0.37
C GLY A 46 15.41 2.29 -0.66
N LYS A 47 15.61 1.06 -0.17
CA LYS A 47 15.85 -0.15 -0.96
C LYS A 47 14.59 -1.02 -0.95
N GLY A 48 13.84 -0.99 -2.04
CA GLY A 48 12.65 -1.82 -2.22
C GLY A 48 11.35 -1.23 -1.66
N VAL A 49 10.36 -2.10 -1.49
CA VAL A 49 8.96 -1.73 -1.26
C VAL A 49 8.40 -2.45 -0.04
N VAL A 50 7.69 -1.72 0.81
CA VAL A 50 6.95 -2.29 1.94
C VAL A 50 5.47 -2.35 1.58
N VAL A 51 4.93 -3.57 1.61
CA VAL A 51 3.50 -3.81 1.42
C VAL A 51 2.82 -3.93 2.77
N VAL A 52 1.87 -3.04 3.02
CA VAL A 52 1.16 -2.94 4.31
C VAL A 52 -0.23 -3.52 4.15
N ARG A 53 -0.63 -4.42 5.04
CA ARG A 53 -1.96 -5.05 5.02
C ARG A 53 -2.58 -5.11 6.40
N LYS A 54 -3.90 -4.95 6.45
CA LYS A 54 -4.64 -5.01 7.72
C LYS A 54 -4.96 -6.44 8.12
N GLN A 55 -4.64 -6.80 9.36
CA GLN A 55 -5.02 -8.08 9.94
C GLN A 55 -6.51 -8.10 10.29
N ARG A 56 -7.14 -9.25 10.12
CA ARG A 56 -8.54 -9.46 10.53
C ARG A 56 -8.66 -9.57 12.06
N SER A 57 -7.69 -10.23 12.70
CA SER A 57 -7.61 -10.42 14.15
C SER A 57 -7.36 -9.13 14.93
N GLY A 58 -6.64 -8.17 14.34
CA GLY A 58 -6.31 -6.88 14.97
C GLY A 58 -7.38 -5.79 14.84
N GLN A 59 -8.65 -6.12 14.54
CA GLN A 59 -9.70 -5.11 14.56
C GLN A 59 -9.90 -4.58 15.99
N GLY A 60 -10.05 -3.26 16.13
CA GLY A 60 -10.10 -2.59 17.43
C GLY A 60 -8.75 -2.49 18.16
N LYS A 61 -7.66 -3.04 17.60
CA LYS A 61 -6.32 -3.05 18.19
C LYS A 61 -5.32 -2.37 17.25
N PRO A 62 -5.28 -1.02 17.21
CA PRO A 62 -4.52 -0.28 16.19
C PRO A 62 -3.05 -0.68 16.15
N ALA A 63 -2.42 -0.90 17.32
CA ALA A 63 -1.01 -1.28 17.46
C ALA A 63 -0.64 -2.59 16.72
N THR A 64 -1.54 -3.57 16.68
CA THR A 64 -1.28 -4.89 16.05
C THR A 64 -2.11 -5.13 14.80
N SER A 65 -2.85 -4.11 14.34
CA SER A 65 -3.80 -4.23 13.24
C SER A 65 -3.15 -4.30 11.86
N TYR A 66 -1.87 -3.98 11.72
CA TYR A 66 -1.15 -3.94 10.46
C TYR A 66 -0.01 -4.97 10.43
N VAL A 67 0.27 -5.50 9.23
CA VAL A 67 1.45 -6.32 8.92
C VAL A 67 2.18 -5.63 7.80
N TRP A 68 3.48 -5.49 7.98
CA TRP A 68 4.40 -4.99 6.98
C TRP A 68 5.16 -6.17 6.40
N THR A 69 5.28 -6.18 5.07
CA THR A 69 6.12 -7.15 4.36
C THR A 69 7.03 -6.37 3.45
N THR A 70 8.31 -6.35 3.79
CA THR A 70 9.35 -5.75 2.96
C THR A 70 9.66 -6.68 1.80
N ILE A 71 9.79 -6.12 0.60
CA ILE A 71 10.23 -6.80 -0.61
C ILE A 71 11.39 -5.98 -1.15
N ASP A 72 12.58 -6.52 -1.03
CA ASP A 72 13.88 -5.98 -1.41
C ASP A 72 14.46 -6.74 -2.61
N GLU A 73 13.59 -7.10 -3.55
CA GLU A 73 13.96 -7.80 -4.77
C GLU A 73 14.05 -6.83 -5.96
N ASN A 74 14.49 -7.34 -7.12
CA ASN A 74 14.42 -6.59 -8.37
C ASN A 74 12.98 -6.17 -8.72
N ALA A 75 12.86 -5.22 -9.66
CA ALA A 75 11.57 -4.61 -10.02
C ALA A 75 10.52 -5.65 -10.47
N GLN A 76 10.90 -6.62 -11.30
CA GLN A 76 9.96 -7.62 -11.82
C GLN A 76 9.46 -8.56 -10.72
N ALA A 77 10.36 -9.00 -9.84
CA ALA A 77 10.05 -9.88 -8.73
C ALA A 77 9.15 -9.18 -7.71
N THR A 78 9.43 -7.91 -7.40
CA THR A 78 8.58 -7.05 -6.55
C THR A 78 7.15 -6.95 -7.07
N LEU A 79 6.97 -6.64 -8.37
CA LEU A 79 5.64 -6.53 -8.98
C LEU A 79 4.90 -7.88 -9.00
N SER A 80 5.63 -8.96 -9.25
CA SER A 80 5.10 -10.33 -9.29
C SER A 80 4.67 -10.82 -7.90
N SER A 81 5.47 -10.53 -6.88
CA SER A 81 5.19 -10.84 -5.47
C SER A 81 3.94 -10.10 -4.98
N ASN A 82 3.86 -8.79 -5.21
CA ASN A 82 2.68 -7.97 -4.88
C ASN A 82 1.41 -8.50 -5.57
N ARG A 83 1.50 -8.79 -6.88
CA ARG A 83 0.40 -9.38 -7.65
C ARG A 83 -0.04 -10.73 -7.08
N ARG A 84 0.91 -11.59 -6.71
CA ARG A 84 0.66 -12.93 -6.17
C ARG A 84 -0.02 -12.84 -4.80
N MET A 85 0.49 -12.00 -3.91
CA MET A 85 -0.07 -11.78 -2.58
C MET A 85 -1.56 -11.38 -2.64
N ILE A 86 -1.93 -10.47 -3.55
CA ILE A 86 -3.33 -10.04 -3.72
C ILE A 86 -4.18 -11.14 -4.35
N ARG A 87 -3.71 -11.74 -5.45
CA ARG A 87 -4.49 -12.70 -6.25
C ARG A 87 -4.68 -14.03 -5.54
N LYS A 88 -3.60 -14.62 -5.01
CA LYS A 88 -3.63 -15.96 -4.39
C LYS A 88 -4.41 -15.96 -3.08
N ASN A 89 -4.28 -14.91 -2.27
CA ASN A 89 -4.98 -14.80 -1.00
C ASN A 89 -6.41 -14.23 -1.13
N LYS A 90 -6.86 -13.95 -2.37
CA LYS A 90 -8.12 -13.25 -2.68
C LYS A 90 -8.31 -11.99 -1.81
N TYR A 91 -7.20 -11.28 -1.55
CA TYR A 91 -7.15 -10.18 -0.59
C TYR A 91 -7.26 -8.83 -1.33
N ARG A 92 -8.49 -8.30 -1.42
CA ARG A 92 -8.81 -7.06 -2.17
C ARG A 92 -8.36 -7.13 -3.66
N PRO A 93 -8.88 -8.08 -4.46
CA PRO A 93 -8.51 -8.22 -5.87
C PRO A 93 -8.83 -6.96 -6.69
N ASP A 94 -9.79 -6.15 -6.22
CA ASP A 94 -10.16 -4.86 -6.80
C ASP A 94 -9.01 -3.83 -6.76
N LEU A 95 -8.08 -3.95 -5.81
CA LEU A 95 -6.97 -3.01 -5.65
C LEU A 95 -5.68 -3.43 -6.36
N ARG A 96 -5.66 -4.64 -6.95
CA ARG A 96 -4.48 -5.26 -7.59
C ARG A 96 -3.72 -4.29 -8.50
N MET A 97 -4.42 -3.68 -9.44
CA MET A 97 -3.80 -2.82 -10.44
C MET A 97 -3.38 -1.45 -9.88
N ALA A 98 -3.95 -1.02 -8.75
CA ALA A 98 -3.50 0.18 -8.06
C ALA A 98 -2.24 -0.11 -7.25
N ALA A 99 -2.15 -1.28 -6.61
CA ALA A 99 -0.98 -1.70 -5.85
C ALA A 99 0.24 -1.89 -6.75
N ILE A 100 0.07 -2.58 -7.90
CA ILE A 100 1.15 -2.78 -8.89
C ILE A 100 1.67 -1.42 -9.41
N ARG A 101 0.78 -0.51 -9.80
CA ARG A 101 1.17 0.82 -10.31
C ARG A 101 1.86 1.69 -9.26
N ARG A 102 1.50 1.51 -7.98
CA ARG A 102 2.18 2.24 -6.91
C ARG A 102 3.56 1.64 -6.63
N ALA A 103 3.68 0.32 -6.61
CA ALA A 103 4.96 -0.35 -6.47
C ALA A 103 5.93 -0.01 -7.61
N SER A 104 5.44 0.07 -8.86
CA SER A 104 6.29 0.41 -10.02
C SER A 104 6.81 1.85 -10.04
N ARG A 105 6.26 2.75 -9.21
CA ARG A 105 6.76 4.13 -9.08
C ARG A 105 7.98 4.20 -8.16
N HIS A 106 8.15 3.22 -7.29
CA HIS A 106 9.28 3.18 -6.38
C HIS A 106 10.46 2.51 -7.09
N PRO A 107 11.65 3.11 -7.06
CA PRO A 107 12.82 2.48 -7.63
C PRO A 107 13.10 1.17 -6.87
N ALA A 108 13.17 0.05 -7.60
CA ALA A 108 13.93 -1.09 -7.12
C ALA A 108 15.41 -0.65 -7.06
N GLN A 109 16.21 -1.23 -6.16
CA GLN A 109 17.64 -0.93 -6.11
C GLN A 109 18.23 -0.93 -7.53
N SER A 110 18.83 0.19 -7.95
CA SER A 110 19.81 0.15 -9.03
C SER A 110 20.97 -0.68 -8.53
N GLU A 111 21.33 -1.71 -9.29
CA GLU A 111 22.40 -2.63 -8.96
C GLU A 111 23.66 -1.87 -8.57
N ALA A 112 24.27 -2.28 -7.46
CA ALA A 112 25.64 -1.95 -7.14
C ALA A 112 26.54 -2.55 -8.23
N TRP A 113 26.93 -1.72 -9.19
CA TRP A 113 28.03 -1.95 -10.13
C TRP A 113 29.09 -0.86 -9.95
N ASP A 114 29.41 -0.51 -8.70
CA ASP A 114 30.52 0.38 -8.38
C ASP A 114 31.44 -0.33 -7.37
N GLY A 115 32.60 -0.79 -7.87
CA GLY A 115 33.81 -1.10 -7.08
C GLY A 115 33.97 -2.54 -6.61
#